data_AF-A0A9P5IHE6-F1
#
_entry.id   AF-A0A9P5IHE6-F1
#
_cell.length_a   1.000
_cell.length_b   1.000
_cell.length_c   1.000
_cell.angle_alpha   90.00
_cell.angle_beta   90.00
_cell.angle_gamma   90.00
#
_symmetry.space_group_name_H-M   'P 1'
#
loop_
_entity.id
_entity.type
_entity.pdbx_description
1 polymer ?
#
loop_
_entity_poly.entity_id
_entity_poly.type
_entity_poly.pdbx_seq_one_letter_code
_entity_poly.pdbx_strand_id
1 'polypeptide(L)'
;MSDQDQAVENAKKTTISYAQDWGRSPLPPVLLATFTTALHARPLQPLPLAFTPVFLFSTYLNLSGYAIDSAGLTAAWSGLYLIMANRRKASGKNMYARIGSKFGARGMVRGAAMGVAGLNLVGGGITYAFGKRETEDKTL
;
A
#
# COMPACT_ATOMS: atom_id res chain seq x y z
N MET A 1 10.05 14.47 33.08
CA MET A 1 9.37 14.44 31.77
C MET A 1 8.32 15.53 31.80
N SER A 2 8.29 16.43 30.81
CA SER A 2 7.23 17.43 30.73
C SER A 2 5.93 16.79 30.22
N ASP A 3 4.76 17.34 30.55
CA ASP A 3 3.46 16.86 30.03
C ASP A 3 3.44 16.85 28.49
N GLN A 4 4.18 17.76 27.86
CA GLN A 4 4.35 17.81 26.41
C GLN A 4 5.08 16.57 25.87
N ASP A 5 6.10 16.07 26.58
CA ASP A 5 6.83 14.87 26.18
C ASP A 5 5.95 13.62 26.22
N GLN A 6 5.08 13.50 27.24
CA GLN A 6 4.13 12.38 27.34
C GLN A 6 3.07 12.43 26.24
N ALA A 7 2.54 13.61 25.91
CA ALA A 7 1.57 13.77 24.83
C ALA A 7 2.15 13.35 23.47
N VAL A 8 3.40 13.75 23.19
CA VAL A 8 4.11 13.38 21.96
C VAL A 8 4.40 11.87 21.92
N GLU A 9 4.79 11.25 23.03
CA GLU A 9 5.06 9.81 23.09
C GLU A 9 3.78 8.98 22.88
N ASN A 10 2.68 9.39 23.50
CA ASN A 10 1.38 8.73 23.33
C ASN A 10 0.89 8.84 21.88
N ALA A 11 1.00 10.01 21.26
CA ALA A 11 0.65 10.20 19.85
C ALA A 11 1.46 9.29 18.92
N LYS A 12 2.78 9.15 19.17
CA LYS A 12 3.65 8.24 18.42
C LYS A 12 3.18 6.79 18.56
N LYS A 13 2.93 6.31 19.77
CA LYS A 13 2.43 4.94 20.02
C LYS A 13 1.10 4.69 19.29
N THR A 14 0.17 5.64 19.34
CA THR A 14 -1.11 5.53 18.63
C THR A 14 -0.93 5.47 17.11
N THR A 15 -0.07 6.32 16.53
CA THR A 15 0.18 6.29 15.08
C THR A 15 0.84 4.99 14.61
N ILE A 16 1.78 4.46 15.40
CA ILE A 16 2.44 3.18 15.10
C ILE A 16 1.44 2.02 15.20
N SER A 17 0.59 2.02 16.23
CA SER A 17 -0.48 1.00 16.38
C SER A 17 -1.40 1.00 15.18
N TYR A 18 -1.89 2.18 14.76
CA TYR A 18 -2.79 2.28 13.60
C TYR A 18 -2.12 1.80 12.31
N ALA A 19 -0.84 2.11 12.11
CA ALA A 19 -0.07 1.63 10.96
C ALA A 19 0.11 0.10 11.00
N GLN A 20 0.28 -0.49 12.18
CA GLN A 20 0.34 -1.94 12.38
C GLN A 20 -1.00 -2.61 12.11
N ASP A 21 -2.10 -2.03 12.60
CA ASP A 21 -3.45 -2.53 12.37
C ASP A 21 -3.81 -2.47 10.88
N TRP A 22 -3.38 -1.40 10.19
CA TRP A 22 -3.50 -1.30 8.74
C TRP A 22 -2.73 -2.41 8.02
N GLY A 23 -1.47 -2.64 8.38
CA GLY A 23 -0.64 -3.66 7.73
C GLY A 23 -1.08 -5.11 8.03
N ARG A 24 -1.69 -5.36 9.19
CA ARG A 24 -2.25 -6.68 9.55
C ARG A 24 -3.60 -6.96 8.90
N SER A 25 -4.28 -5.97 8.33
CA SER A 25 -5.55 -6.18 7.66
C SER A 25 -5.36 -6.87 6.30
N PRO A 26 -6.30 -7.74 5.86
CA PRO A 26 -6.32 -8.26 4.50
C PRO A 26 -6.86 -7.24 3.47
N LEU A 27 -7.49 -6.15 3.92
CA LEU A 27 -8.12 -5.16 3.04
C LEU A 27 -7.13 -4.33 2.19
N PRO A 28 -6.01 -3.81 2.73
CA PRO A 28 -5.09 -2.99 1.96
C PRO A 28 -4.55 -3.63 0.66
N PRO A 29 -4.11 -4.91 0.63
CA PRO A 29 -3.69 -5.54 -0.62
C PRO A 29 -4.85 -5.75 -1.60
N VAL A 30 -6.05 -6.12 -1.13
CA VAL A 30 -7.25 -6.25 -2.00
C VAL A 30 -7.60 -4.92 -2.65
N LEU A 31 -7.61 -3.83 -1.89
CA LEU A 31 -7.90 -2.49 -2.42
C LEU A 31 -6.91 -2.10 -3.52
N LEU A 32 -5.62 -2.39 -3.31
CA LEU A 32 -4.60 -2.14 -4.32
C LEU A 32 -4.79 -3.01 -5.57
N ALA A 33 -5.17 -4.28 -5.41
CA ALA A 33 -5.49 -5.19 -6.50
C ALA A 33 -6.69 -4.67 -7.34
N THR A 34 -7.74 -4.19 -6.67
CA THR A 34 -8.91 -3.60 -7.32
C THR A 34 -8.55 -2.34 -8.11
N PHE A 35 -7.83 -1.40 -7.51
CA PHE A 35 -7.43 -0.18 -8.21
C PHE A 35 -6.47 -0.44 -9.37
N THR A 36 -5.50 -1.35 -9.18
CA THR A 36 -4.56 -1.73 -10.23
C THR A 36 -5.29 -2.36 -11.41
N THR A 37 -6.25 -3.23 -11.14
CA THR A 37 -7.09 -3.86 -12.18
C THR A 37 -7.97 -2.82 -12.87
N ALA A 38 -8.64 -1.92 -12.14
CA ALA A 38 -9.45 -0.86 -12.73
C ALA A 38 -8.64 0.08 -13.65
N LEU A 39 -7.38 0.34 -13.32
CA LEU A 39 -6.48 1.19 -14.10
C LEU A 39 -5.87 0.49 -15.32
N HIS A 40 -5.56 -0.80 -15.21
CA HIS A 40 -4.67 -1.51 -16.16
C HIS A 40 -5.35 -2.65 -16.92
N ALA A 41 -6.61 -2.98 -16.61
CA ALA A 41 -7.40 -3.92 -17.41
C ALA A 41 -7.81 -3.33 -18.76
N ARG A 42 -7.96 -2.00 -18.87
CA ARG A 42 -8.31 -1.31 -20.12
C ARG A 42 -7.63 0.05 -20.21
N PRO A 43 -6.67 0.27 -21.14
CA PRO A 43 -6.05 -0.72 -22.04
C PRO A 43 -5.22 -1.74 -21.26
N LEU A 44 -5.15 -2.98 -21.76
CA LEU A 44 -4.40 -4.07 -21.11
C LEU A 44 -2.92 -3.70 -21.00
N GLN A 45 -2.45 -3.54 -19.77
CA GLN A 45 -1.04 -3.31 -19.47
C GLN A 45 -0.54 -4.48 -18.60
N PRO A 46 0.13 -5.49 -19.20
CA PRO A 46 0.43 -6.74 -18.51
C PRO A 46 1.39 -6.53 -17.33
N LEU A 47 2.31 -5.57 -17.43
CA LEU A 47 3.33 -5.36 -16.42
C LEU A 47 2.72 -4.90 -15.06
N PRO A 48 1.90 -3.83 -14.98
CA PRO A 48 1.19 -3.51 -13.74
C PRO A 48 0.12 -4.54 -13.35
N LEU A 49 -0.48 -5.24 -14.32
CA LEU A 49 -1.52 -6.24 -14.03
C LEU A 49 -0.95 -7.50 -13.35
N ALA A 50 0.33 -7.82 -13.57
CA ALA A 50 1.03 -8.91 -12.89
C ALA A 50 1.14 -8.71 -11.36
N PHE A 51 0.94 -7.49 -10.85
CA PHE A 51 0.94 -7.20 -9.42
C PHE A 51 -0.35 -7.68 -8.73
N THR A 52 -1.48 -7.67 -9.46
CA THR A 52 -2.79 -8.07 -8.95
C THR A 52 -2.81 -9.47 -8.32
N PRO A 53 -2.33 -10.56 -8.98
CA PRO A 53 -2.33 -11.88 -8.36
C PRO A 53 -1.47 -11.94 -7.10
N VAL A 54 -0.39 -11.17 -7.03
CA VAL A 54 0.48 -11.12 -5.84
C VAL A 54 -0.22 -10.46 -4.65
N PHE A 55 -0.97 -9.39 -4.90
CA PHE A 55 -1.78 -8.75 -3.85
C PHE A 55 -2.93 -9.65 -3.38
N LEU A 56 -3.58 -10.37 -4.29
CA LEU A 56 -4.59 -11.37 -3.91
C LEU A 56 -3.98 -12.51 -3.09
N PHE A 57 -2.79 -12.97 -3.46
CA PHE A 57 -2.04 -13.96 -2.67
C PHE A 57 -1.66 -13.43 -1.28
N SER A 58 -1.25 -12.16 -1.17
CA SER A 58 -0.96 -11.54 0.12
C SER A 58 -2.21 -11.49 1.02
N THR A 59 -3.38 -11.25 0.42
CA THR A 59 -4.68 -11.32 1.12
C THR A 59 -4.96 -12.73 1.62
N TYR A 60 -4.71 -13.74 0.80
CA TYR A 60 -4.88 -15.13 1.18
C TYR A 60 -3.97 -15.50 2.37
N LEU A 61 -2.68 -15.15 2.30
CA LEU A 61 -1.74 -15.38 3.40
C LEU A 61 -2.19 -14.72 4.71
N ASN A 62 -2.70 -13.49 4.63
CA ASN A 62 -3.24 -12.77 5.78
C ASN A 62 -4.41 -13.54 6.42
N LEU A 63 -5.35 -14.01 5.60
CA LEU A 63 -6.49 -14.83 6.05
C LEU A 63 -6.07 -16.22 6.56
N SER A 64 -4.95 -16.76 6.09
CA SER A 64 -4.36 -18.04 6.54
C SER A 64 -3.53 -17.92 7.83
N GLY A 65 -3.51 -16.74 8.47
CA GLY A 65 -2.79 -16.52 9.73
C GLY A 65 -1.37 -15.96 9.57
N TYR A 66 -0.89 -15.76 8.35
CA TYR A 66 0.42 -15.18 8.04
C TYR A 66 0.32 -13.65 7.83
N ALA A 67 -0.18 -12.93 8.83
CA ALA A 67 -0.43 -11.49 8.79
C ALA A 67 0.85 -10.63 8.64
N ILE A 68 1.98 -11.01 9.21
CA ILE A 68 3.26 -10.29 9.17
C ILE A 68 3.96 -10.53 7.84
N ASP A 69 3.99 -11.78 7.37
CA ASP A 69 4.60 -12.10 6.07
C ASP A 69 3.78 -11.53 4.91
N SER A 70 2.45 -11.57 5.00
CA SER A 70 1.58 -10.88 4.05
C SER A 70 1.76 -9.37 4.06
N ALA A 71 1.97 -8.76 5.23
CA ALA A 71 2.27 -7.33 5.35
C ALA A 71 3.59 -6.96 4.68
N GLY A 72 4.63 -7.79 4.85
CA GLY A 72 5.93 -7.62 4.21
C GLY A 72 5.84 -7.72 2.68
N LEU A 73 5.15 -8.75 2.16
CA LEU A 73 4.88 -8.90 0.72
C LEU A 73 4.11 -7.71 0.17
N THR A 74 3.05 -7.31 0.85
CA THR A 74 2.22 -6.17 0.46
C THR A 74 3.06 -4.89 0.41
N ALA A 75 3.93 -4.64 1.40
CA ALA A 75 4.79 -3.47 1.44
C ALA A 75 5.81 -3.45 0.31
N ALA A 76 6.50 -4.57 0.07
CA ALA A 76 7.50 -4.69 -0.99
C ALA A 76 6.91 -4.45 -2.39
N TRP A 77 5.77 -5.09 -2.67
CA TRP A 77 5.11 -4.98 -3.97
C TRP A 77 4.42 -3.62 -4.17
N SER A 78 3.93 -3.00 -3.09
CA SER A 78 3.43 -1.63 -3.13
C SER A 78 4.55 -0.61 -3.40
N GLY A 79 5.74 -0.81 -2.81
CA GLY A 79 6.92 -0.01 -3.11
C GLY A 79 7.39 -0.15 -4.56
N LEU A 80 7.41 -1.37 -5.07
CA LEU A 80 7.74 -1.61 -6.47
C LEU A 80 6.74 -0.94 -7.42
N TYR A 81 5.45 -0.98 -7.10
CA TYR A 81 4.41 -0.27 -7.83
C TYR A 81 4.66 1.26 -7.84
N LEU A 82 5.03 1.85 -6.70
CA LEU A 82 5.36 3.28 -6.61
C LEU A 82 6.57 3.66 -7.46
N ILE A 83 7.64 2.88 -7.44
CA ILE A 83 8.83 3.11 -8.26
C ILE A 83 8.45 3.10 -9.74
N MET A 84 7.62 2.14 -10.16
CA MET A 84 7.14 2.03 -11.53
C MET A 84 6.22 3.19 -11.92
N ALA A 85 5.30 3.57 -11.03
CA ALA A 85 4.37 4.67 -11.23
C ALA A 85 5.08 6.03 -11.30
N ASN A 86 6.21 6.18 -10.60
CA ASN A 86 7.04 7.39 -10.63
C ASN A 86 7.88 7.50 -11.91
N ARG A 87 8.36 6.38 -12.47
CA ARG A 87 9.12 6.37 -13.74
C ARG A 87 8.32 6.79 -14.97
N ARG A 88 6.98 6.79 -14.93
CA ARG A 88 6.16 7.30 -16.05
C ARG A 88 6.28 8.82 -16.17
N LYS A 89 7.26 9.28 -16.96
CA LYS A 89 7.33 10.65 -17.48
C LYS A 89 5.96 11.02 -18.04
N ALA A 90 5.37 12.08 -17.49
CA ALA A 90 4.08 12.55 -17.96
C ALA A 90 4.23 13.07 -19.41
N SER A 91 3.63 12.35 -20.37
CA SER A 91 3.73 12.60 -21.83
C SER A 91 3.03 13.86 -22.33
N GLY A 92 3.03 14.96 -21.56
CA GLY A 92 2.49 16.24 -21.99
C GLY A 92 3.58 17.16 -22.53
N LYS A 93 3.46 17.60 -23.79
CA LYS A 93 4.37 18.58 -24.40
C LYS A 93 4.39 19.93 -23.65
N ASN A 94 3.30 20.29 -22.96
CA ASN A 94 3.14 21.57 -22.23
C ASN A 94 2.67 21.35 -20.79
N MET A 95 2.99 22.30 -19.88
CA MET A 95 2.66 22.24 -18.44
C MET A 95 1.15 22.11 -18.16
N TYR A 96 0.29 22.80 -18.91
CA TYR A 96 -1.17 22.70 -18.78
C TYR A 96 -1.73 21.31 -19.12
N ALA A 97 -1.24 20.66 -20.19
CA ALA A 97 -1.64 19.29 -20.55
C ALA A 97 -1.15 18.26 -19.52
N ARG A 98 -0.01 18.53 -18.88
CA ARG A 98 0.56 17.72 -17.80
C ARG A 98 -0.24 17.82 -16.49
N ILE A 99 -0.87 18.96 -16.23
CA ILE A 99 -1.74 19.18 -15.08
C ILE A 99 -3.15 18.65 -15.37
N GLY A 100 -3.73 18.98 -16.52
CA GLY A 100 -5.06 18.50 -16.92
C GLY A 100 -5.17 16.97 -17.02
N SER A 101 -4.13 16.28 -17.52
CA SER A 101 -4.13 14.82 -17.56
C SER A 101 -4.07 14.16 -16.17
N LYS A 102 -3.62 14.88 -15.13
CA LYS A 102 -3.61 14.40 -13.74
C LYS A 102 -4.95 14.60 -13.03
N PHE A 103 -5.78 15.54 -13.46
CA PHE A 103 -7.10 15.83 -12.89
C PHE A 103 -8.28 15.11 -13.59
N GLY A 104 -8.01 14.32 -14.64
CA GLY A 104 -9.04 13.43 -15.22
C GLY A 104 -9.37 12.23 -14.32
N ALA A 105 -10.47 11.53 -14.60
CA ALA A 105 -10.90 10.34 -13.84
C ALA A 105 -9.78 9.30 -13.66
N ARG A 106 -9.01 9.01 -14.72
CA ARG A 106 -7.82 8.13 -14.65
C ARG A 106 -6.70 8.68 -13.77
N GLY A 107 -6.51 9.99 -13.76
CA GLY A 107 -5.52 10.67 -12.93
C GLY A 107 -5.85 10.56 -11.45
N MET A 108 -7.12 10.74 -11.08
CA MET A 108 -7.61 10.53 -9.71
C MET A 108 -7.45 9.08 -9.26
N VAL A 109 -7.89 8.10 -10.06
CA VAL A 109 -7.76 6.68 -9.70
C VAL A 109 -6.28 6.28 -9.58
N ARG A 110 -5.40 6.82 -10.44
CA ARG A 110 -3.94 6.61 -10.32
C ARG A 110 -3.39 7.25 -9.04
N GLY A 111 -3.82 8.46 -8.70
CA GLY A 111 -3.44 9.12 -7.45
C GLY A 111 -3.87 8.31 -6.24
N ALA A 112 -5.11 7.82 -6.24
CA ALA A 112 -5.63 6.93 -5.20
C ALA A 112 -4.81 5.63 -5.10
N ALA A 113 -4.53 4.97 -6.23
CA ALA A 113 -3.72 3.75 -6.25
C ALA A 113 -2.31 3.97 -5.70
N MET A 114 -1.65 5.08 -6.07
CA MET A 114 -0.35 5.46 -5.50
C MET A 114 -0.45 5.80 -4.02
N GLY A 115 -1.53 6.46 -3.57
CA GLY A 115 -1.77 6.76 -2.16
C GLY A 115 -1.92 5.48 -1.33
N VAL A 116 -2.74 4.54 -1.77
CA VAL A 116 -2.90 3.23 -1.12
C VAL A 116 -1.59 2.46 -1.14
N ALA A 117 -0.83 2.47 -2.24
CA ALA A 117 0.49 1.85 -2.28
C ALA A 117 1.47 2.47 -1.27
N GLY A 118 1.42 3.78 -1.07
CA GLY A 118 2.20 4.47 -0.04
C GLY A 118 1.82 4.01 1.37
N LEU A 119 0.52 3.99 1.68
CA LEU A 119 0.02 3.53 2.97
C LEU A 119 0.37 2.06 3.23
N ASN A 120 0.28 1.22 2.20
CA ASN A 120 0.62 -0.20 2.28
C ASN A 120 2.12 -0.42 2.49
N LEU A 121 2.97 0.37 1.84
CA LEU A 121 4.41 0.34 2.05
C LEU A 121 4.77 0.73 3.49
N VAL A 122 4.20 1.83 4.00
CA VAL A 122 4.50 2.31 5.36
C VAL A 122 3.89 1.39 6.41
N GLY A 123 2.59 1.11 6.34
CA GLY A 123 1.88 0.26 7.31
C GLY A 123 2.37 -1.18 7.29
N GLY A 124 2.52 -1.78 6.10
CA GLY A 124 3.05 -3.13 5.96
C GLY A 124 4.53 -3.21 6.36
N GLY A 125 5.33 -2.19 6.04
CA GLY A 125 6.74 -2.11 6.45
C GLY A 125 6.91 -1.98 7.96
N ILE A 126 6.12 -1.13 8.63
CA ILE A 126 6.09 -1.00 10.09
C ILE A 126 5.63 -2.33 10.73
N THR A 127 4.60 -2.96 10.16
CA THR A 127 4.11 -4.26 10.63
C THR A 127 5.15 -5.36 10.49
N TYR A 128 5.89 -5.39 9.38
CA TYR A 128 6.96 -6.36 9.17
C TYR A 128 8.16 -6.12 10.08
N ALA A 129 8.56 -4.86 10.29
CA ALA A 129 9.72 -4.50 11.10
C ALA A 129 9.48 -4.64 12.62
N PHE A 130 8.27 -4.32 13.09
CA PHE A 130 7.92 -4.27 14.51
C PHE A 130 6.89 -5.33 14.93
N GLY A 131 6.39 -6.14 14.01
CA GLY A 131 5.44 -7.21 14.29
C GLY A 131 6.11 -8.36 15.03
N LYS A 132 5.54 -8.74 16.17
CA LYS A 132 5.96 -9.96 16.90
C LYS A 132 5.38 -11.20 16.22
N ARG A 133 6.24 -12.04 15.66
CA ARG A 133 5.86 -13.32 15.02
C ARG A 133 5.20 -14.32 15.97
N GLU A 134 5.52 -14.23 17.27
CA GLU A 134 4.90 -15.02 18.35
C GLU A 134 3.36 -14.87 18.46
N THR A 135 2.78 -13.84 17.83
CA THR A 135 1.33 -13.64 17.79
C THR A 135 0.66 -14.41 16.64
N GLU A 136 1.39 -14.79 15.59
CA GLU A 136 0.88 -15.60 14.47
C GLU A 136 0.83 -17.09 14.85
N ASP A 137 1.81 -17.56 15.63
CA ASP A 137 1.87 -18.95 16.15
C ASP A 137 0.72 -19.31 17.09
N LYS A 138 -0.03 -18.34 17.62
CA LYS A 138 -1.18 -18.57 18.52
C LYS A 138 -2.52 -18.75 17.78
N THR A 139 -2.53 -18.49 16.48
CA THR A 139 -3.71 -18.61 15.61
C THR A 139 -3.70 -19.89 14.75
N LEU A 140 -2.62 -20.68 14.81
CA LEU A 140 -2.50 -22.03 14.26
C LEU A 140 -2.60 -23.07 15.38
#